data_AF-A0A0D9P891-F1
#
_entry.id   AF-A0A0D9P891-F1
#
_cell.length_a   1.000
_cell.length_b   1.000
_cell.length_c   1.000
_cell.angle_alpha   90.00
_cell.angle_beta   90.00
_cell.angle_gamma   90.00
#
_symmetry.space_group_name_H-M   'P 1'
#
loop_
_entity.id
_entity.type
_entity.pdbx_description
1 polymer ?
#
loop_
_entity_poly.entity_id
_entity_poly.type
_entity_poly.pdbx_seq_one_letter_code
_entity_poly.pdbx_strand_id
1 'polypeptide(L)'
;MSIADGVHGLADITNKFQASPETCIVIEYNAVLGLVRRLRWYECVQDVVNTWENQRLNCFIVVPRCTSGTDQDLDLGHVPRAHHPLPGFCLWLYHRSRKGRWTKRWVMLDNGRLTAYNEATCNASAVGQTVCDLLACDIYGLQASVKGRIRPPAQFCYAIKTQQNISRRLGHDKNLIHYFCTHDVDLAKRFFELVHMWRSWHLVNKMVDLSRKQKKPQIR
;
A
#
# COMPACT_ATOMS: atom_id res chain seq x y z
N MET A 1 16.72 9.29 -3.09
CA MET A 1 16.14 9.40 -4.44
C MET A 1 14.69 8.97 -4.35
N SER A 2 13.78 9.92 -4.60
CA SER A 2 12.35 9.66 -4.70
C SER A 2 12.01 8.93 -6.01
N ILE A 3 10.79 8.41 -6.14
CA ILE A 3 10.30 7.87 -7.41
C ILE A 3 10.33 8.96 -8.50
N ALA A 4 10.00 10.21 -8.16
CA ALA A 4 10.05 11.32 -9.11
C ALA A 4 11.46 11.57 -9.64
N ASP A 5 12.46 11.61 -8.75
CA ASP A 5 13.87 11.78 -9.13
C ASP A 5 14.35 10.65 -10.05
N GLY A 6 13.94 9.41 -9.75
CA GLY A 6 14.31 8.24 -10.54
C GLY A 6 13.71 8.26 -11.95
N VAL A 7 12.47 8.74 -12.09
CA VAL A 7 11.80 8.87 -13.40
C VAL A 7 12.41 9.98 -14.24
N HIS A 8 12.74 11.13 -13.65
CA HIS A 8 13.44 12.19 -14.38
C HIS A 8 14.77 11.69 -14.96
N GLY A 9 15.54 10.92 -14.19
CA GLY A 9 16.79 10.32 -14.69
C GLY A 9 16.61 9.30 -15.83
N LEU A 10 15.42 8.69 -15.99
CA LEU A 10 15.12 7.80 -17.12
C LEU A 10 14.83 8.57 -18.41
N ALA A 11 14.25 9.77 -18.31
CA ALA A 11 13.99 10.62 -19.48
C ALA A 11 15.31 11.01 -20.17
N ASP A 12 16.38 11.23 -19.39
CA ASP A 12 17.71 11.55 -19.91
C ASP A 12 18.36 10.38 -20.65
N ILE A 13 17.97 9.15 -20.35
CA ILE A 13 18.52 7.92 -20.95
C ILE A 13 17.69 7.47 -22.16
N THR A 14 16.40 7.78 -22.20
CA THR A 14 15.46 7.27 -23.21
C THR A 14 14.93 8.41 -24.10
N ASN A 15 15.62 8.66 -25.23
CA ASN A 15 15.24 9.64 -26.26
C ASN A 15 13.83 9.48 -26.89
N LYS A 16 13.01 8.53 -26.43
CA LYS A 16 11.69 8.22 -27.00
C LYS A 16 10.50 8.49 -26.07
N PHE A 17 10.73 8.69 -24.77
CA PHE A 17 9.64 8.94 -23.83
C PHE A 17 10.10 9.91 -22.74
N GLN A 18 9.57 11.13 -22.79
CA GLN A 18 9.83 12.15 -21.77
C GLN A 18 9.00 11.83 -20.52
N ALA A 19 9.50 10.89 -19.73
CA ALA A 19 8.86 10.44 -18.51
C ALA A 19 8.92 11.54 -17.46
N SER A 20 7.77 12.03 -17.03
CA SER A 20 7.68 12.97 -15.91
C SER A 20 6.53 12.57 -14.98
N PRO A 21 6.50 13.06 -13.73
CA PRO A 21 5.40 12.80 -12.83
C PRO A 21 4.04 13.17 -13.40
N GLU A 22 3.96 14.14 -14.31
CA GLU A 22 2.73 14.61 -14.95
C GLU A 22 2.24 13.68 -16.08
N THR A 23 3.15 12.98 -16.76
CA THR A 23 2.85 12.19 -17.97
C THR A 23 2.72 10.69 -17.71
N CYS A 24 3.30 10.19 -16.62
CA CYS A 24 3.33 8.77 -16.31
C CYS A 24 2.96 8.47 -14.86
N ILE A 25 2.92 7.19 -14.53
CA ILE A 25 2.95 6.65 -13.17
C ILE A 25 3.93 5.47 -13.14
N VAL A 26 4.43 5.16 -11.95
CA VAL A 26 5.28 3.98 -11.74
C VAL A 26 4.49 2.93 -10.97
N ILE A 27 4.49 1.71 -11.50
CA ILE A 27 3.86 0.55 -10.90
C ILE A 27 4.96 -0.38 -10.37
N GLU A 28 4.87 -0.75 -9.09
CA GLU A 28 5.60 -1.91 -8.59
C GLU A 28 4.85 -3.18 -9.01
N TYR A 29 5.56 -4.08 -9.70
CA TYR A 29 5.06 -5.39 -10.04
C TYR A 29 5.85 -6.48 -9.32
N ASN A 30 5.16 -7.25 -8.48
CA ASN A 30 5.71 -8.42 -7.82
C ASN A 30 5.28 -9.69 -8.58
N ALA A 31 6.13 -10.19 -9.48
CA ALA A 31 5.77 -11.30 -10.36
C ALA A 31 5.50 -12.61 -9.59
N VAL A 32 6.26 -12.86 -8.52
CA VAL A 32 6.13 -14.09 -7.70
C VAL A 32 4.76 -14.19 -7.04
N LEU A 33 4.27 -13.05 -6.52
CA LEU A 33 2.99 -12.99 -5.83
C LEU A 33 1.83 -12.57 -6.73
N GLY A 34 2.12 -12.08 -7.94
CA GLY A 34 1.18 -11.49 -8.89
C GLY A 34 0.46 -10.26 -8.32
N LEU A 35 1.19 -9.46 -7.53
CA LEU A 35 0.69 -8.22 -6.92
C LEU A 35 1.18 -7.01 -7.70
N VAL A 36 0.31 -6.02 -7.83
CA VAL A 36 0.65 -4.72 -8.44
C VAL A 36 0.23 -3.60 -7.52
N ARG A 37 1.01 -2.52 -7.45
CA ARG A 37 0.54 -1.27 -6.86
C ARG A 37 1.15 -0.07 -7.59
N ARG A 38 0.41 1.04 -7.58
CA ARG A 38 0.92 2.34 -8.01
C ARG A 38 1.81 2.90 -6.91
N LEU A 39 2.97 3.42 -7.28
CA LEU A 39 3.90 4.05 -6.35
C LEU A 39 3.57 5.52 -6.19
N ARG A 40 3.63 6.01 -4.95
CA ARG A 40 3.51 7.44 -4.67
C ARG A 40 4.83 8.12 -5.04
N TRP A 41 4.76 9.33 -5.59
CA TRP A 41 5.94 10.01 -6.15
C TRP A 41 7.01 10.34 -5.12
N TYR A 42 6.61 10.54 -3.88
CA TYR A 42 7.48 10.85 -2.75
C TYR A 42 8.09 9.60 -2.09
N GLU A 43 7.72 8.37 -2.49
CA GLU A 43 8.37 7.16 -1.96
C GLU A 43 9.85 7.11 -2.35
N CYS A 44 10.69 6.57 -1.45
CA CYS A 44 12.11 6.36 -1.74
C CYS A 44 12.30 5.08 -2.55
N VAL A 45 12.97 5.15 -3.70
CA VAL A 45 13.25 3.98 -4.57
C VAL A 45 13.92 2.86 -3.78
N GLN A 46 14.92 3.21 -2.96
CA GLN A 46 15.69 2.24 -2.19
C GLN A 46 14.84 1.55 -1.13
N ASP A 47 13.95 2.28 -0.46
CA ASP A 47 13.02 1.69 0.51
C ASP A 47 12.10 0.68 -0.16
N VAL A 48 11.57 0.99 -1.35
CA VAL A 48 10.71 0.08 -2.13
C VAL A 48 11.47 -1.17 -2.57
N VAL A 49 12.66 -1.02 -3.17
CA VAL A 49 13.48 -2.16 -3.62
C VAL A 49 13.92 -3.04 -2.43
N ASN A 50 14.17 -2.45 -1.26
CA ASN A 50 14.53 -3.21 -0.05
C ASN A 50 13.39 -4.09 0.48
N THR A 51 12.14 -3.83 0.08
CA THR A 51 10.98 -4.68 0.39
C THR A 51 10.92 -5.96 -0.46
N TRP A 52 11.72 -6.03 -1.53
CA TRP A 52 11.69 -7.15 -2.47
C TRP A 52 12.44 -8.35 -1.90
N GLU A 53 11.73 -9.47 -1.72
CA GLU A 53 12.35 -10.74 -1.33
C GLU A 53 13.29 -11.28 -2.40
N ASN A 54 12.92 -11.09 -3.67
CA ASN A 54 13.74 -11.46 -4.82
C ASN A 54 13.77 -10.29 -5.80
N GLN A 55 14.90 -9.59 -5.82
CA GLN A 55 15.08 -8.40 -6.65
C GLN A 55 15.10 -8.72 -8.15
N ARG A 56 15.30 -9.98 -8.55
CA ARG A 56 15.36 -10.38 -9.97
C ARG A 56 14.00 -10.60 -10.62
N LEU A 57 12.94 -10.75 -9.82
CA LEU A 57 11.60 -11.07 -10.30
C LEU A 57 10.58 -9.94 -10.09
N ASN A 58 10.92 -8.94 -9.29
CA ASN A 58 10.11 -7.74 -9.15
C ASN A 58 10.66 -6.67 -10.08
N CYS A 59 9.78 -5.84 -10.64
CA CYS A 59 10.18 -4.76 -11.51
C CYS A 59 9.32 -3.51 -11.29
N PHE A 60 9.85 -2.38 -11.76
CA PHE A 60 9.09 -1.17 -11.97
C PHE A 60 8.58 -1.13 -13.40
N ILE A 61 7.32 -0.77 -13.56
CA ILE A 61 6.69 -0.57 -14.87
C ILE A 61 6.26 0.89 -14.94
N VAL A 62 6.79 1.62 -15.92
CA VAL A 62 6.38 2.99 -16.22
C VAL A 62 5.25 2.93 -17.24
N VAL A 63 4.10 3.51 -16.91
CA VAL A 63 2.94 3.56 -17.81
C VAL A 63 2.41 4.99 -17.92
N PRO A 64 1.79 5.37 -19.04
CA PRO A 64 1.14 6.68 -19.17
C PRO A 64 0.10 6.89 -18.07
N ARG A 65 0.02 8.11 -17.56
CA ARG A 65 -0.96 8.50 -16.55
C ARG A 65 -2.36 8.47 -17.14
N CYS A 66 -3.36 8.11 -16.34
CA CYS A 66 -4.75 8.12 -16.79
C CYS A 66 -5.27 9.55 -16.95
N THR A 67 -5.98 9.82 -18.05
CA THR A 67 -6.58 11.13 -18.32
C THR A 67 -7.79 11.43 -17.42
N SER A 68 -8.34 10.42 -16.73
CA SER A 68 -9.51 10.56 -15.85
C SER A 68 -9.19 11.12 -14.45
N GLY A 69 -7.95 11.52 -14.17
CA GLY A 69 -7.55 12.12 -12.89
C GLY A 69 -7.44 11.14 -11.71
N THR A 70 -7.60 9.83 -11.95
CA THR A 70 -7.58 8.79 -10.91
C THR A 70 -6.22 8.57 -10.25
N ASP A 71 -5.16 9.20 -10.77
CA ASP A 71 -3.77 9.06 -10.32
C ASP A 71 -3.28 10.25 -9.46
N GLN A 72 -4.15 11.21 -9.17
CA GLN A 72 -3.82 12.36 -8.31
C GLN A 72 -3.45 11.95 -6.88
N ASP A 73 -3.95 10.79 -6.42
CA ASP A 73 -3.67 10.21 -5.10
C ASP A 73 -2.18 9.83 -4.88
N LEU A 74 -1.38 9.82 -5.95
CA LEU A 74 0.05 9.55 -5.91
C LEU A 74 0.89 10.80 -5.61
N ASP A 75 0.30 11.99 -5.80
CA ASP A 75 1.01 13.26 -5.70
C ASP A 75 1.03 13.78 -4.25
N LEU A 76 2.15 14.37 -3.83
CA LEU A 76 2.34 14.87 -2.46
C LEU A 76 1.28 15.91 -2.05
N GLY A 77 0.80 16.70 -3.02
CA GLY A 77 -0.19 17.75 -2.78
C GLY A 77 -1.55 17.26 -2.33
N HIS A 78 -1.92 16.01 -2.66
CA HIS A 78 -3.22 15.44 -2.31
C HIS A 78 -3.22 14.70 -0.96
N VAL A 79 -2.08 14.69 -0.26
CA VAL A 79 -1.97 14.07 1.06
C VAL A 79 -2.40 15.06 2.14
N PRO A 80 -3.34 14.70 3.03
CA PRO A 80 -3.74 15.56 4.14
C PRO A 80 -2.57 15.93 5.04
N ARG A 81 -2.43 17.22 5.36
CA ARG A 81 -1.42 17.73 6.32
C ARG A 81 -2.01 17.81 7.73
N ALA A 82 -2.42 16.67 8.26
CA ALA A 82 -2.92 16.57 9.63
C ALA A 82 -1.80 16.18 10.61
N HIS A 83 -1.76 16.83 11.78
CA HIS A 83 -0.80 16.52 12.85
C HIS A 83 -1.14 15.22 13.60
N HIS A 84 -2.41 14.85 13.64
CA HIS A 84 -2.88 13.59 14.21
C HIS A 84 -3.17 12.56 13.10
N PRO A 85 -3.17 11.25 13.42
CA PRO A 85 -3.59 10.20 12.50
C PRO A 85 -4.95 10.52 11.86
N LEU A 86 -5.08 10.16 10.58
CA LEU A 86 -6.37 10.22 9.90
C LEU A 86 -7.38 9.32 10.62
N PRO A 87 -8.67 9.70 10.64
CA PRO A 87 -9.71 8.88 11.21
C PRO A 87 -9.66 7.45 10.68
N GLY A 88 -9.88 6.50 11.59
CA GLY A 88 -10.05 5.11 11.27
C GLY A 88 -11.31 4.83 10.44
N PHE A 89 -11.54 3.56 10.15
CA PHE A 89 -12.78 3.10 9.55
C PHE A 89 -13.18 1.75 10.11
N CYS A 90 -14.45 1.38 9.93
CA CYS A 90 -14.95 0.02 10.13
C CYS A 90 -15.81 -0.33 8.93
N LEU A 91 -15.38 -1.32 8.15
CA LEU A 91 -16.05 -1.75 6.93
C LEU A 91 -16.23 -3.26 6.94
N TRP A 92 -17.40 -3.72 6.52
CA TRP A 92 -17.60 -5.12 6.26
C TRP A 92 -16.84 -5.54 4.97
N LEU A 93 -16.09 -6.64 5.00
CA LEU A 93 -15.43 -7.24 3.82
C LEU A 93 -15.37 -8.77 3.93
N TYR A 94 -15.20 -9.48 2.81
CA TYR A 94 -14.67 -10.85 2.85
C TYR A 94 -13.16 -10.79 3.08
N HIS A 95 -12.68 -11.50 4.09
CA HIS A 95 -11.27 -11.56 4.47
C HIS A 95 -10.74 -12.99 4.36
N ARG A 96 -9.48 -13.09 3.91
CA ARG A 96 -8.73 -14.34 3.85
C ARG A 96 -7.26 -14.06 4.14
N SER A 97 -6.68 -14.77 5.12
CA SER A 97 -5.21 -14.85 5.25
C SER A 97 -4.62 -15.75 4.15
N ARG A 98 -3.32 -15.62 3.86
CA ARG A 98 -2.64 -16.38 2.79
C ARG A 98 -2.99 -17.88 2.73
N LYS A 99 -3.02 -18.57 3.87
CA LYS A 99 -3.36 -20.02 3.98
C LYS A 99 -4.80 -20.28 4.48
N GLY A 100 -5.57 -19.23 4.76
CA GLY A 100 -6.91 -19.33 5.32
C GLY A 100 -8.02 -19.53 4.28
N ARG A 101 -9.26 -19.58 4.78
CA ARG A 101 -10.50 -19.57 3.98
C ARG A 101 -11.08 -18.16 3.95
N TRP A 102 -11.96 -17.90 2.98
CA TRP A 102 -12.73 -16.66 2.94
C TRP A 102 -13.78 -16.65 4.05
N THR A 103 -13.82 -15.57 4.81
CA THR A 103 -14.80 -15.36 5.88
C THR A 103 -15.34 -13.95 5.84
N LYS A 104 -16.60 -13.79 6.21
CA LYS A 104 -17.25 -12.49 6.36
C LYS A 104 -16.70 -11.82 7.64
N ARG A 105 -16.07 -10.65 7.54
CA ARG A 105 -15.44 -9.95 8.68
C ARG A 105 -15.73 -8.45 8.65
N TRP A 106 -15.73 -7.84 9.83
CA TRP A 106 -15.64 -6.39 9.98
C TRP A 106 -14.19 -5.99 10.10
N VAL A 107 -13.71 -5.14 9.21
CA VAL A 107 -12.33 -4.71 9.13
C VAL A 107 -12.24 -3.29 9.64
N MET A 108 -11.54 -3.13 10.76
CA MET A 108 -11.33 -1.84 11.40
C MET A 108 -9.89 -1.37 11.20
N LEU A 109 -9.72 -0.12 10.82
CA LEU A 109 -8.45 0.58 10.94
C LEU A 109 -8.53 1.52 12.14
N ASP A 110 -7.61 1.36 13.09
CA ASP A 110 -7.45 2.26 14.23
C ASP A 110 -5.97 2.56 14.47
N ASN A 111 -5.59 3.84 14.46
CA ASN A 111 -4.22 4.30 14.64
C ASN A 111 -3.16 3.52 13.82
N GLY A 112 -3.51 3.12 12.60
CA GLY A 112 -2.61 2.36 11.71
C GLY A 112 -2.68 0.85 11.84
N ARG A 113 -3.35 0.34 12.87
CA ARG A 113 -3.56 -1.09 13.05
C ARG A 113 -4.84 -1.52 12.37
N LEU A 114 -4.71 -2.51 11.48
CA LEU A 114 -5.85 -3.15 10.84
C LEU A 114 -6.23 -4.42 11.60
N THR A 115 -7.48 -4.52 12.01
CA THR A 115 -8.00 -5.63 12.82
C THR A 115 -9.30 -6.16 12.21
N ALA A 116 -9.48 -7.48 12.20
CA ALA A 116 -10.66 -8.16 11.69
C ALA A 116 -11.52 -8.71 12.84
N TYR A 117 -12.82 -8.44 12.80
CA TYR A 117 -13.80 -8.82 13.82
C TYR A 117 -14.90 -9.69 13.23
N ASN A 118 -15.53 -10.49 14.10
CA ASN A 118 -16.70 -11.28 13.74
C ASN A 118 -17.98 -10.43 13.70
N GLU A 119 -18.05 -9.40 14.55
CA GLU A 119 -19.24 -8.59 14.78
C GLU A 119 -19.03 -7.12 14.41
N ALA A 120 -20.14 -6.41 14.19
CA ALA A 120 -20.15 -5.01 13.72
C ALA A 120 -19.71 -4.00 14.78
N THR A 121 -19.64 -4.43 16.03
CA THR A 121 -19.09 -3.71 17.18
C THR A 121 -17.57 -3.59 17.01
N CYS A 122 -17.16 -2.81 16.01
CA CYS A 122 -15.80 -2.32 15.81
C CYS A 122 -15.41 -1.35 16.92
N ASN A 123 -15.33 -1.84 18.15
CA ASN A 123 -14.83 -1.08 19.28
C ASN A 123 -13.54 -1.72 19.80
N ALA A 124 -12.74 -0.93 20.51
CA ALA A 124 -11.46 -1.39 21.08
C ALA A 124 -11.61 -2.52 22.11
N SER A 125 -12.82 -2.74 22.63
CA SER A 125 -13.15 -3.76 23.61
C SER A 125 -13.46 -5.13 23.00
N ALA A 126 -13.76 -5.19 21.71
CA ALA A 126 -14.06 -6.44 21.01
C ALA A 126 -12.78 -7.26 20.76
N VAL A 127 -12.89 -8.59 20.85
CA VAL A 127 -11.79 -9.50 20.56
C VAL A 127 -11.65 -9.65 19.04
N GLY A 128 -10.74 -8.87 18.46
CA GLY A 128 -10.42 -8.88 17.03
C GLY A 128 -9.12 -9.62 16.72
N GLN A 129 -9.04 -10.20 15.52
CA GLN A 129 -7.80 -10.74 14.97
C GLN A 129 -6.97 -9.60 14.34
N THR A 130 -5.80 -9.31 14.88
CA THR A 130 -4.85 -8.39 14.23
C THR A 130 -4.50 -8.91 12.85
N VAL A 131 -4.73 -8.07 11.83
CA VAL A 131 -4.35 -8.36 10.45
C VAL A 131 -2.93 -7.88 10.21
N CYS A 132 -2.70 -6.57 10.37
CA CYS A 132 -1.40 -5.98 10.10
C CYS A 132 -1.30 -4.55 10.66
N ASP A 133 -0.07 -4.02 10.61
CA ASP A 133 0.22 -2.62 10.87
C ASP A 133 0.53 -1.90 9.54
N LEU A 134 -0.26 -0.88 9.19
CA LEU A 134 -0.08 -0.08 7.98
C LEU A 134 1.20 0.79 8.02
N LEU A 135 1.86 0.92 9.17
CA LEU A 135 3.23 1.45 9.25
C LEU A 135 4.23 0.58 8.47
N ALA A 136 3.94 -0.72 8.38
CA ALA A 136 4.79 -1.72 7.75
C ALA A 136 4.17 -2.31 6.47
N CYS A 137 2.93 -1.97 6.12
CA CYS A 137 2.19 -2.62 5.02
C CYS A 137 1.68 -1.61 4.00
N ASP A 138 1.33 -2.12 2.82
CA ASP A 138 0.68 -1.34 1.78
C ASP A 138 -0.35 -2.19 1.02
N ILE A 139 -1.21 -1.51 0.26
CA ILE A 139 -2.30 -2.11 -0.50
C ILE A 139 -1.90 -2.37 -1.95
N TYR A 140 -2.34 -3.51 -2.48
CA TYR A 140 -2.01 -4.02 -3.80
C TYR A 140 -3.28 -4.49 -4.53
N GLY A 141 -3.31 -4.27 -5.84
CA GLY A 141 -4.19 -4.99 -6.76
C GLY A 141 -3.67 -6.40 -7.06
N LEU A 142 -4.54 -7.22 -7.63
CA LEU A 142 -4.27 -8.62 -7.96
C LEU A 142 -4.33 -8.85 -9.47
N GLN A 143 -3.31 -9.53 -9.99
CA GLN A 143 -3.36 -10.10 -11.34
C GLN A 143 -4.45 -11.19 -11.44
N ALA A 144 -4.99 -11.38 -12.65
CA ALA A 144 -6.03 -12.37 -12.91
C ALA A 144 -5.61 -13.81 -12.51
N SER A 145 -4.34 -14.16 -12.74
CA SER A 145 -3.76 -15.45 -12.35
C SER A 145 -3.87 -15.70 -10.84
N VAL A 146 -3.63 -14.68 -10.02
CA VAL A 146 -3.75 -14.77 -8.56
C VAL A 146 -5.19 -14.90 -8.14
N LYS A 147 -6.10 -14.11 -8.75
CA LYS A 147 -7.55 -14.23 -8.50
C LYS A 147 -8.05 -15.66 -8.77
N GLY A 148 -7.60 -16.29 -9.87
CA GLY A 148 -7.91 -17.68 -10.18
C GLY A 148 -7.41 -18.68 -9.13
N ARG A 149 -6.22 -18.45 -8.56
CA ARG A 149 -5.66 -19.29 -7.48
C ARG A 149 -6.39 -19.11 -6.15
N ILE A 150 -6.73 -17.86 -5.79
CA ILE A 150 -7.32 -17.58 -4.48
C ILE A 150 -8.85 -17.69 -4.44
N ARG A 151 -9.49 -17.73 -5.62
CA ARG A 151 -10.93 -17.90 -5.83
C ARG A 151 -11.75 -17.01 -4.87
N PRO A 152 -11.65 -15.68 -4.99
CA PRO A 152 -12.40 -14.79 -4.13
C PRO A 152 -13.90 -14.98 -4.37
N PRO A 153 -14.75 -14.91 -3.33
CA PRO A 153 -16.20 -14.95 -3.49
C PRO A 153 -16.73 -13.74 -4.27
N ALA A 154 -15.96 -12.65 -4.34
CA ALA A 154 -16.37 -11.41 -5.00
C ALA A 154 -15.29 -10.83 -5.93
N GLN A 155 -15.73 -10.01 -6.90
CA GLN A 155 -14.89 -9.54 -8.03
C GLN A 155 -13.85 -8.49 -7.64
N PHE A 156 -14.22 -7.55 -6.76
CA PHE A 156 -13.35 -6.46 -6.34
C PHE A 156 -12.48 -6.97 -5.21
N CYS A 157 -11.19 -7.13 -5.49
CA CYS A 157 -10.28 -7.83 -4.59
C CYS A 157 -8.93 -7.13 -4.52
N TYR A 158 -8.47 -6.90 -3.30
CA TYR A 158 -7.20 -6.28 -2.97
C TYR A 158 -6.41 -7.18 -2.02
N ALA A 159 -5.10 -6.99 -2.01
CA ALA A 159 -4.21 -7.57 -1.02
C ALA A 159 -3.58 -6.47 -0.17
N ILE A 160 -3.38 -6.74 1.11
CA ILE A 160 -2.48 -5.98 1.96
C ILE A 160 -1.28 -6.88 2.25
N LYS A 161 -0.08 -6.36 1.96
CA LYS A 161 1.18 -7.09 2.10
C LYS A 161 2.14 -6.24 2.93
N THR A 162 2.88 -6.90 3.82
CA THR A 162 3.99 -6.27 4.54
C THR A 162 5.15 -5.91 3.61
N GLN A 163 5.62 -4.67 3.74
CA GLN A 163 6.76 -4.09 3.03
C GLN A 163 8.07 -4.22 3.80
N GLN A 164 8.05 -4.55 5.09
CA GLN A 164 9.31 -4.83 5.80
C GLN A 164 9.92 -6.14 5.29
N ASN A 165 11.23 -6.15 5.09
CA ASN A 165 11.98 -7.39 4.87
C ASN A 165 12.04 -8.16 6.21
N ILE A 166 10.92 -8.79 6.58
CA ILE A 166 10.74 -9.52 7.83
C ILE A 166 11.61 -10.79 7.88
N SER A 167 12.24 -11.18 6.76
CA SER A 167 13.14 -12.33 6.66
C SER A 167 14.24 -12.36 7.73
N ARG A 168 14.55 -11.23 8.39
CA ARG A 168 15.54 -11.16 9.49
C ARG A 168 14.97 -11.14 10.91
N ARG A 169 13.66 -10.97 11.14
CA ARG A 169 13.11 -10.73 12.50
C ARG A 169 12.05 -11.70 13.00
N LEU A 170 11.25 -12.32 12.14
CA LEU A 170 10.23 -13.29 12.57
C LEU A 170 10.48 -14.62 11.88
N GLY A 171 10.95 -15.59 12.65
CA GLY A 171 11.01 -16.98 12.22
C GLY A 171 9.61 -17.43 11.78
N HIS A 172 9.53 -17.95 10.56
CA HIS A 172 8.51 -18.86 10.04
C HIS A 172 7.22 -18.40 9.36
N ASP A 173 6.82 -17.12 9.31
CA ASP A 173 5.72 -16.69 8.41
C ASP A 173 6.13 -15.54 7.48
N LYS A 174 6.78 -15.94 6.38
CA LYS A 174 7.61 -15.08 5.53
C LYS A 174 6.89 -13.99 4.74
N ASN A 175 5.56 -13.95 4.66
CA ASN A 175 4.82 -12.84 4.04
C ASN A 175 3.37 -12.85 4.54
N LEU A 176 3.04 -11.92 5.44
CA LEU A 176 1.67 -11.72 5.89
C LEU A 176 0.90 -10.99 4.78
N ILE A 177 0.37 -11.78 3.84
CA ILE A 177 -0.55 -11.30 2.81
C ILE A 177 -1.95 -11.63 3.28
N HIS A 178 -2.77 -10.59 3.36
CA HIS A 178 -4.19 -10.70 3.60
C HIS A 178 -4.95 -10.22 2.38
N TYR A 179 -5.93 -11.01 1.95
CA TYR A 179 -6.79 -10.69 0.83
C TYR A 179 -8.14 -10.22 1.33
N PHE A 180 -8.68 -9.22 0.66
CA PHE A 180 -9.97 -8.60 0.94
C PHE A 180 -10.79 -8.58 -0.34
N CYS A 181 -12.08 -8.88 -0.28
CA CYS A 181 -12.97 -8.66 -1.41
C CYS A 181 -14.39 -8.26 -1.01
N THR A 182 -15.10 -7.68 -1.97
CA THR A 182 -16.50 -7.26 -1.86
C THR A 182 -17.18 -7.31 -3.23
N HIS A 183 -18.51 -7.45 -3.24
CA HIS A 183 -19.32 -7.35 -4.46
C HIS A 183 -19.63 -5.89 -4.83
N ASP A 184 -19.50 -4.98 -3.87
CA ASP A 184 -19.84 -3.57 -3.98
C ASP A 184 -18.60 -2.77 -4.44
N VAL A 185 -18.74 -2.08 -5.59
CA VAL A 185 -17.67 -1.29 -6.20
C VAL A 185 -17.31 -0.07 -5.37
N ASP A 186 -18.28 0.58 -4.74
CA ASP A 186 -18.06 1.81 -3.98
C ASP A 186 -17.42 1.47 -2.64
N LEU A 187 -17.83 0.35 -2.02
CA LEU A 187 -17.16 -0.18 -0.84
C LEU A 187 -15.70 -0.57 -1.14
N ALA A 188 -15.44 -1.15 -2.31
CA ALA A 188 -14.10 -1.51 -2.74
C ALA A 188 -13.21 -0.28 -2.93
N LYS A 189 -13.71 0.75 -3.63
CA LYS A 189 -13.03 2.03 -3.81
C LYS A 189 -12.76 2.71 -2.48
N ARG A 190 -13.77 2.81 -1.62
CA ARG A 190 -13.65 3.40 -0.29
C ARG A 190 -12.61 2.70 0.57
N PHE A 191 -12.61 1.36 0.57
CA PHE A 191 -11.58 0.59 1.29
C PHE A 191 -10.18 0.90 0.75
N PHE A 192 -10.02 0.92 -0.58
CA PHE A 192 -8.74 1.25 -1.20
C PHE A 192 -8.28 2.67 -0.83
N GLU A 193 -9.14 3.66 -1.00
CA GLU A 193 -8.85 5.07 -0.71
C GLU A 193 -8.47 5.28 0.75
N LEU A 194 -9.22 4.72 1.70
CA LEU A 194 -8.93 4.88 3.12
C LEU A 194 -7.59 4.27 3.52
N VAL A 195 -7.29 3.06 3.04
CA VAL A 195 -6.00 2.39 3.33
C VAL A 195 -4.85 3.11 2.65
N HIS A 196 -5.01 3.47 1.36
CA HIS A 196 -4.01 4.20 0.60
C HIS A 196 -3.70 5.55 1.26
N MET A 197 -4.74 6.32 1.58
CA MET A 197 -4.63 7.67 2.13
C MET A 197 -3.99 7.67 3.51
N TRP A 198 -4.37 6.72 4.38
CA TRP A 198 -3.74 6.57 5.69
C TRP A 198 -2.23 6.29 5.56
N ARG A 199 -1.86 5.39 4.64
CA ARG A 199 -0.46 5.08 4.35
C ARG A 199 0.29 6.29 3.78
N SER A 200 -0.33 7.03 2.85
CA SER A 200 0.21 8.28 2.29
C SER A 200 0.49 9.31 3.38
N TRP A 201 -0.49 9.58 4.24
CA TRP A 201 -0.37 10.49 5.38
C TRP A 201 0.80 10.11 6.30
N HIS A 202 0.94 8.82 6.61
CA HIS A 202 2.02 8.35 7.46
C HIS A 202 3.41 8.60 6.83
N LEU A 203 3.57 8.27 5.54
CA LEU A 203 4.84 8.48 4.83
C LEU A 203 5.25 9.95 4.81
N VAL A 204 4.30 10.85 4.54
CA VAL A 204 4.56 12.30 4.50
C VAL A 204 4.92 12.85 5.87
N ASN A 205 4.20 12.48 6.93
CA ASN A 205 4.54 12.94 8.28
C ASN A 205 5.90 12.43 8.74
N LYS A 206 6.24 11.17 8.42
CA LYS A 206 7.59 10.65 8.68
C LYS A 206 8.66 11.48 7.96
N MET A 207 8.43 11.89 6.72
CA MET A 207 9.36 12.75 5.97
C MET A 207 9.51 14.12 6.65
N VAL A 208 8.40 14.77 7.02
CA VAL A 208 8.43 16.07 7.71
C VAL A 208 9.19 15.98 9.03
N ASP A 209 8.96 14.93 9.82
CA ASP A 209 9.68 14.70 11.07
C ASP A 209 11.18 14.47 10.88
N LEU A 210 11.57 13.72 9.85
CA LEU A 210 12.98 13.53 9.48
C LEU A 210 13.64 14.85 9.09
N SER A 211 12.97 15.68 8.27
CA SER A 211 13.48 17.00 7.90
C SER A 211 13.60 17.95 9.09
N ARG A 212 12.66 17.88 10.06
CA ARG A 212 12.75 18.66 11.32
C ARG A 212 13.93 18.21 12.18
N LYS A 213 14.20 16.91 12.27
CA LYS A 213 15.34 16.36 13.02
C LYS A 213 16.68 16.75 12.39
N GLN A 214 16.79 16.77 11.06
CA GLN A 214 17.99 17.23 10.35
C GLN A 214 18.27 18.72 10.54
N LYS A 215 17.23 19.55 10.71
CA LYS A 215 17.38 21.00 10.95
C LYS A 215 17.75 21.38 12.39
N LYS A 216 17.65 20.46 13.36
CA LYS A 216 18.15 20.73 14.71
C LYS A 216 19.68 20.68 14.68
N PRO A 217 20.40 21.77 15.03
CA PRO A 217 21.85 21.71 15.12
C PRO A 217 22.22 20.64 16.14
N GLN A 218 23.13 19.72 15.78
CA GLN A 218 23.82 18.92 16.78
C GLN A 218 24.65 19.90 17.60
N ILE A 219 24.15 20.25 18.79
CA ILE A 219 24.93 20.96 19.80
C ILE A 219 26.07 20.01 20.15
N ARG A 220 27.28 20.36 19.69
CA ARG A 220 28.54 19.74 20.11
C ARG A 220 28.92 20.22 21.50
#